data_AF-A0A935WKW9-F1
#
_entry.id   AF-A0A935WKW9-F1
#
_cell.length_a   1.000
_cell.length_b   1.000
_cell.length_c   1.000
_cell.angle_alpha   90.00
_cell.angle_beta   90.00
_cell.angle_gamma   90.00
#
_symmetry.space_group_name_H-M   'P 1'
#
loop_
_entity.id
_entity.type
_entity.pdbx_description
1 polymer ?
#
loop_
_entity_poly.entity_id
_entity_poly.type
_entity_poly.pdbx_seq_one_letter_code
_entity_poly.pdbx_strand_id
1 'polypeptide(L)' 'MASYADLPLGFVDATVAATAERLAVTTLLTTDRRHFGVLRPSHRPGFTLVP' A
#
# COMPACT_ATOMS: atom_id res chain seq x y z
N MET A 1 11.33 3.42 -5.30
CA MET A 1 10.86 2.26 -4.52
C MET A 1 12.00 1.70 -3.64
N ALA A 2 12.70 2.57 -2.90
CA ALA A 2 13.71 2.17 -1.90
C ALA A 2 13.14 2.14 -0.48
N SER A 3 11.99 2.80 -0.28
CA SER A 3 11.20 2.69 0.94
C SER A 3 10.64 1.26 1.04
N TYR A 4 10.71 0.65 2.22
CA TYR A 4 10.24 -0.71 2.55
C TYR A 4 11.16 -1.88 2.18
N ALA A 5 12.44 -1.65 1.87
CA ALA A 5 13.39 -2.73 1.57
C ALA A 5 13.53 -3.76 2.70
N ASP A 6 13.47 -3.32 3.96
CA ASP A 6 13.53 -4.19 5.15
C ASP A 6 12.16 -4.76 5.56
N LEU A 7 11.08 -4.30 4.91
CA LEU A 7 9.75 -4.87 5.10
C LEU A 7 9.63 -6.05 4.14
N PRO A 8 9.17 -7.24 4.59
CA PRO A 8 8.91 -8.37 3.71
C PRO A 8 7.62 -8.13 2.91
N LEU A 9 7.58 -7.04 2.14
CA LEU A 9 6.45 -6.71 1.30
C LEU A 9 6.39 -7.75 0.18
N GLY A 10 5.30 -8.52 0.14
CA GLY A 10 5.10 -9.50 -0.91
C GLY A 10 5.01 -8.84 -2.28
N PHE A 11 5.35 -9.57 -3.34
CA PHE A 11 5.20 -9.09 -4.73
C PHE A 11 3.78 -8.57 -4.99
N VAL A 12 2.77 -9.31 -4.53
CA VAL A 12 1.36 -8.94 -4.68
C VAL A 12 1.06 -7.60 -4.00
N ASP A 13 1.44 -7.42 -2.74
CA ASP A 13 1.19 -6.18 -2.00
C ASP A 13 1.84 -4.96 -2.65
N ALA A 14 3.08 -5.13 -3.13
CA ALA A 14 3.80 -4.11 -3.87
C ALA A 14 3.08 -3.73 -5.17
N THR A 15 2.59 -4.70 -5.94
CA THR A 15 1.86 -4.44 -7.20
C THR A 15 0.52 -3.75 -6.96
N VAL A 16 -0.21 -4.14 -5.91
CA VAL A 16 -1.47 -3.50 -5.52
C VAL A 16 -1.22 -2.04 -5.11
N ALA A 17 -0.23 -1.80 -4.26
CA ALA A 17 0.11 -0.46 -3.81
C ALA A 17 0.58 0.44 -4.95
N ALA A 18 1.44 -0.07 -5.85
CA ALA A 18 1.90 0.67 -7.02
C ALA A 18 0.75 1.00 -7.98
N THR A 19 -0.18 0.07 -8.18
CA THR A 19 -1.36 0.28 -9.04
C THR A 19 -2.31 1.31 -8.43
N ALA A 20 -2.59 1.21 -7.13
CA ALA A 20 -3.42 2.17 -6.41
C ALA A 20 -2.81 3.58 -6.46
N GLU A 21 -1.49 3.69 -6.26
CA GLU A 21 -0.78 4.96 -6.38
C GLU A 21 -0.87 5.55 -7.79
N ARG A 22 -0.62 4.76 -8.84
CA ARG A 22 -0.69 5.21 -10.24
C ARG A 22 -2.09 5.69 -10.63
N LEU A 23 -3.13 5.12 -10.04
CA LEU A 23 -4.53 5.46 -10.30
C LEU A 23 -5.10 6.50 -9.32
N ALA A 24 -4.28 7.04 -8.40
CA ALA A 24 -4.71 7.92 -7.32
C ALA A 24 -5.85 7.32 -6.46
N VAL A 25 -5.91 5.99 -6.35
CA VAL A 25 -6.86 5.29 -5.49
C VAL A 25 -6.41 5.41 -4.05
N THR A 26 -7.35 5.86 -3.22
CA THR A 26 -7.09 6.16 -1.81
C THR A 26 -7.50 5.07 -0.85
N THR A 27 -8.35 4.14 -1.30
CA THR A 27 -9.03 3.17 -0.44
C THR A 27 -8.75 1.75 -0.93
N LEU A 28 -8.34 0.87 -0.03
CA LEU A 28 -8.10 -0.54 -0.31
C LEU A 28 -9.04 -1.40 0.54
N LEU A 29 -9.73 -2.32 -0.13
CA LEU A 29 -10.52 -3.36 0.53
C LEU A 29 -9.60 -4.54 0.86
N THR A 30 -9.16 -4.67 2.10
CA THR A 30 -8.24 -5.73 2.53
C THR A 30 -8.35 -6.00 4.03
N THR A 31 -8.26 -7.27 4.42
CA THR A 31 -8.12 -7.68 5.82
C THR A 31 -6.67 -7.57 6.32
N ASP A 32 -5.70 -7.46 5.41
CA ASP A 32 -4.28 -7.35 5.75
C ASP A 32 -3.89 -5.90 6.12
N ARG A 33 -4.23 -5.52 7.35
CA ARG A 33 -3.87 -4.20 7.86
C ARG A 33 -2.39 -4.04 8.19
N ARG A 34 -1.69 -5.14 8.43
CA ARG A 34 -0.28 -5.11 8.85
C ARG A 34 0.60 -4.69 7.68
N HIS A 35 0.44 -5.33 6.53
CA HIS A 35 1.26 -5.01 5.36
C HIS A 35 0.85 -3.68 4.72
N PHE A 36 -0.45 -3.42 4.55
CA PHE A 36 -0.90 -2.18 3.90
C PHE A 36 -0.90 -0.95 4.82
N GLY A 37 -0.97 -1.12 6.14
CA GLY A 37 -1.02 -0.01 7.10
C GLY A 37 0.27 0.79 7.21
N VAL A 38 1.41 0.20 6.84
CA VAL A 38 2.73 0.87 6.85
C VAL A 38 3.07 1.55 5.52
N LEU A 39 2.28 1.30 4.47
CA LEU A 39 2.50 1.88 3.16
C LEU A 39 2.08 3.35 3.12
N ARG A 40 2.90 4.17 2.45
CA ARG A 40 2.77 5.62 2.32
C ARG A 40 2.86 5.95 0.83
N PRO A 41 1.72 6.01 0.10
CA PRO A 41 1.76 6.35 -1.31
C PRO A 41 2.18 7.81 -1.50
N SER A 42 2.82 8.13 -2.63
CA SER A 42 3.39 9.47 -2.89
C SER A 42 2.39 10.63 -2.77
N HIS A 43 1.10 10.37 -2.97
CA HIS A 43 0.04 11.38 -2.96
C HIS A 43 -0.66 11.53 -1.60
N ARG A 44 -0.43 10.65 -0.60
CA ARG A 44 -1.11 10.69 0.72
C ARG A 44 -0.32 10.02 1.85
N PRO A 45 -0.58 10.37 3.12
CA PRO A 45 0.08 9.75 4.28
C PRO A 45 -0.32 8.29 4.56
N GLY A 46 -1.12 7.64 3.70
CA GLY A 46 -1.53 6.25 3.86
C GLY A 46 -2.79 5.90 3.07
N PHE A 47 -3.02 4.60 2.87
CA PHE A 47 -4.28 4.09 2.34
C PHE A 47 -5.36 4.09 3.42
N THR A 48 -6.60 4.37 3.00
CA THR A 48 -7.78 4.08 3.80
C THR A 48 -8.09 2.59 3.65
N LEU A 49 -7.93 1.82 4.72
CA LEU A 49 -8.17 0.37 4.67
C LEU A 49 -9.58 0.08 5.14
N VAL A 50 -10.29 -0.77 4.40
CA VAL A 50 -11.65 -1.21 4.71
C VAL A 50 -11.83 -2.71 4.42
N PRO A 51 -12.88 -3.34 4.98
CA PRO A 51 -13.30 -3.03 6.34
C PRO A 51 -12.08 -3.12 7.26
#